data_AF-A0A4X1SHU1-F1
#
_entry.id   AF-A0A4X1SHU1-F1
#
_cell.length_a   1.000
_cell.length_b   1.000
_cell.length_c   1.000
_cell.angle_alpha   90.00
_cell.angle_beta   90.00
_cell.angle_gamma   90.00
#
_symmetry.space_group_name_H-M   'P 1'
#
loop_
_entity.id
_entity.type
_entity.pdbx_description
1 polymer ?
#
loop_
_entity_poly.entity_id
_entity_poly.type
_entity_poly.pdbx_seq_one_letter_code
_entity_poly.pdbx_strand_id
1 'polypeptide(L)'
;MPRKFLLSSLGCLGLPSPVIAWLFGFELPGPTMRVVCREKEATVPGSSAHSKFHIPCADSWRQRKAGLWQGTGVAMALSDVDVQKQIKHMMAFIEQEANEKAEEIDAKAEEEFNIEKGRLVQTQRLKIMEYYEKKEKQIEQQKKIQMSTMRNQARLKVLRARNDLISELLNDAKLSLSRIVADQEVYQALLDKLVLQGLLRLLEPVVIIRCRPQDLFLVKAAVQKAIPQYTTISHKHVEVQVDQEVQLATDAAGGVEVYSGDQRIKVSNTLESRLDLLFQQKMPEIRKALFGANANRKYFV
;
A
#
# COMPACT_ATOMS: atom_id res chain seq x y z
N MET A 1 -20.65 27.82 -24.89
CA MET A 1 -21.76 27.36 -24.02
C MET A 1 -22.24 26.00 -24.50
N PRO A 2 -22.86 25.11 -23.70
CA PRO A 2 -22.86 24.96 -22.24
C PRO A 2 -22.66 23.49 -21.79
N ARG A 3 -22.40 23.27 -20.49
CA ARG A 3 -23.14 22.37 -19.56
C ARG A 3 -22.28 21.98 -18.36
N LYS A 4 -22.29 22.90 -17.39
CA LYS A 4 -22.33 22.55 -15.96
C LYS A 4 -23.67 21.85 -15.71
N PHE A 5 -23.63 20.72 -14.99
CA PHE A 5 -24.68 20.06 -14.19
C PHE A 5 -24.57 18.55 -14.40
N LEU A 6 -23.89 17.87 -13.47
CA LEU A 6 -24.48 16.81 -12.63
C LEU A 6 -23.39 16.11 -11.82
N LEU A 7 -23.72 15.91 -10.54
CA LEU A 7 -23.08 15.03 -9.54
C LEU A 7 -21.83 15.64 -8.89
N SER A 8 -21.89 16.35 -7.76
CA SER A 8 -22.87 16.38 -6.67
C SER A 8 -23.29 15.00 -6.13
N SER A 9 -22.36 14.06 -6.06
CA SER A 9 -22.47 12.90 -5.16
C SER A 9 -21.10 12.22 -5.07
N LEU A 10 -20.28 12.67 -4.12
CA LEU A 10 -19.24 11.91 -3.41
C LEU A 10 -18.46 12.89 -2.52
N GLY A 11 -19.21 13.68 -1.75
CA GLY A 11 -18.70 14.25 -0.51
C GLY A 11 -18.79 13.16 0.56
N CYS A 12 -17.83 12.24 0.56
CA CYS A 12 -17.56 11.32 1.65
C CYS A 12 -16.24 10.63 1.31
N LEU A 13 -15.13 11.20 1.80
CA LEU A 13 -13.86 10.56 2.19
C LEU A 13 -12.84 11.69 2.27
N GLY A 14 -12.73 12.27 3.47
CA GLY A 14 -11.74 13.30 3.76
C GLY A 14 -10.33 12.73 3.63
N LEU A 15 -9.60 13.19 2.61
CA LEU A 15 -8.16 13.02 2.46
C LEU A 15 -7.57 14.33 1.91
N PRO A 16 -6.52 14.89 2.54
CA PRO A 16 -5.89 16.12 2.07
C PRO A 16 -5.11 15.89 0.77
N SER A 17 -5.06 16.96 -0.04
CA SER A 17 -4.56 17.02 -1.41
C SER A 17 -3.08 17.48 -1.51
N PRO A 18 -2.09 16.60 -1.24
CA PRO A 18 -0.77 16.81 -1.84
C PRO A 18 -0.20 15.56 -2.56
N VAL A 19 -0.91 14.43 -2.63
CA VAL A 19 -0.33 13.18 -3.18
C VAL A 19 -0.55 13.03 -4.71
N ILE A 20 -1.36 13.88 -5.34
CA ILE A 20 -1.59 13.82 -6.80
C ILE A 20 -0.52 14.60 -7.60
N ALA A 21 0.27 15.46 -6.94
CA ALA A 21 1.28 16.30 -7.60
C ALA A 21 2.61 15.58 -7.90
N TRP A 22 2.81 14.34 -7.45
CA TRP A 22 4.06 13.59 -7.65
C TRP A 22 4.12 12.76 -8.94
N LEU A 23 3.04 12.69 -9.73
CA LEU A 23 2.96 11.85 -10.93
C LEU A 23 3.13 12.58 -12.27
N PHE A 24 3.26 13.90 -12.29
CA PHE A 24 3.51 14.66 -13.51
C PHE A 24 4.54 15.75 -13.24
N GLY A 25 5.82 15.43 -13.48
CA GLY A 25 6.95 16.33 -13.30
C GLY A 25 6.76 17.66 -14.04
N PHE A 26 6.38 18.70 -13.29
CA PHE A 26 6.28 20.07 -13.77
C PHE A 26 7.10 20.97 -12.83
N GLU A 27 8.15 21.53 -13.39
CA GLU A 27 9.04 22.50 -12.78
C GLU A 27 8.50 23.90 -13.09
N LEU A 28 8.21 24.72 -12.06
CA LEU A 28 7.81 26.12 -12.23
C LEU A 28 8.33 27.01 -11.09
N PRO A 29 8.50 28.32 -11.35
CA PRO A 29 9.63 29.11 -10.86
C PRO A 29 9.36 29.80 -9.51
N GLY A 30 10.45 30.10 -8.81
CA GLY A 30 10.41 30.73 -7.49
C GLY A 30 9.88 32.17 -7.49
N PRO A 31 9.34 32.66 -6.35
CA PRO A 31 9.09 34.06 -6.15
C PRO A 31 9.98 34.69 -5.07
N THR A 32 10.29 35.95 -5.37
CA THR A 32 10.98 36.98 -4.59
C THR A 32 10.25 37.38 -3.31
N MET A 33 11.03 37.81 -2.32
CA MET A 33 10.61 38.37 -1.04
C MET A 33 9.56 39.49 -1.17
N ARG A 34 8.53 39.44 -0.32
CA ARG A 34 7.84 40.63 0.18
C ARG A 34 7.41 40.40 1.63
N VAL A 35 7.99 41.20 2.52
CA VAL A 35 7.73 41.22 3.96
C VAL A 35 6.39 41.92 4.22
N VAL A 36 5.47 41.25 4.91
CA VAL A 36 4.30 41.86 5.56
C VAL A 36 4.22 41.29 6.97
N CYS A 37 4.54 42.12 7.97
CA CYS A 37 4.33 41.82 9.37
C CYS A 37 2.84 41.89 9.72
N ARG A 38 2.30 40.84 10.34
CA ARG A 38 1.15 40.96 11.25
C ARG A 38 1.15 39.83 12.28
N GLU A 39 1.12 40.24 13.54
CA GLU A 39 1.05 39.43 14.75
C GLU A 39 -0.18 38.50 14.79
N LYS A 40 0.02 37.29 15.31
CA LYS A 40 -0.84 36.71 16.35
C LYS A 40 -0.21 35.49 17.02
N GLU A 41 -0.43 35.43 18.32
CA GLU A 41 0.10 34.54 19.35
C GLU A 41 -0.28 33.06 19.17
N ALA A 42 0.63 32.16 19.55
CA ALA A 42 0.32 30.89 20.21
C ALA A 42 1.60 30.27 20.84
N THR A 43 1.74 30.49 22.15
CA THR A 43 2.21 29.58 23.20
C THR A 43 3.08 28.37 22.83
N VAL A 44 4.33 28.41 23.32
CA VAL A 44 5.21 27.25 23.55
C VAL A 44 5.54 27.21 25.06
N PRO A 45 5.39 26.06 25.75
CA PRO A 45 5.80 25.93 27.14
C PRO A 45 7.27 25.49 27.22
N GLY A 46 7.99 25.95 28.24
CA GLY A 46 9.20 25.26 28.71
C GLY A 46 10.43 26.13 28.87
N SER A 47 10.46 26.88 29.97
CA SER A 47 11.63 27.25 30.76
C SER A 47 12.89 27.65 30.00
N SER A 48 12.95 28.92 29.60
CA SER A 48 14.21 29.64 29.52
C SER A 48 14.75 29.85 30.94
N ALA A 49 15.49 28.86 31.43
CA ALA A 49 16.48 29.14 32.46
C ALA A 49 17.63 29.89 31.76
N HIS A 50 17.44 31.19 31.55
CA HIS A 50 18.58 32.10 31.49
C HIS A 50 19.30 31.95 32.83
N SER A 51 20.32 31.10 32.86
CA SER A 51 21.38 31.22 33.86
C SER A 51 22.01 32.58 33.61
N LYS A 52 21.45 33.60 34.24
CA LYS A 52 22.18 34.82 34.55
C LYS A 52 23.49 34.32 35.16
N PHE A 53 24.59 34.51 34.45
CA PHE A 53 25.92 34.45 35.03
C PHE A 53 25.96 35.58 36.05
N HIS A 54 25.42 35.30 37.23
CA HIS A 54 25.61 36.11 38.40
C HIS A 54 26.94 35.61 38.95
N ILE A 55 28.03 36.18 38.44
CA ILE A 55 29.28 36.13 39.19
C ILE A 55 28.94 36.81 40.53
N PRO A 56 28.94 36.13 41.68
CA PRO A 56 28.75 36.77 42.97
C PRO A 56 30.11 37.38 43.33
N CYS A 57 30.55 38.38 42.57
CA CYS A 57 31.81 39.05 42.78
C CYS A 57 31.57 40.57 42.73
N ALA A 58 30.76 41.06 43.68
CA ALA A 58 30.75 42.48 44.02
C ALA A 58 30.22 42.74 45.45
N ASP A 59 29.28 41.93 45.95
CA ASP A 59 28.57 42.28 47.19
C ASP A 59 29.15 41.66 48.48
N SER A 60 29.83 40.52 48.42
CA SER A 60 30.48 39.92 49.60
C SER A 60 31.71 40.71 50.08
N TRP A 61 32.40 41.40 49.16
CA TRP A 61 33.51 42.30 49.48
C TRP A 61 33.06 43.60 50.17
N ARG A 62 31.80 44.02 49.97
CA ARG A 62 31.29 45.30 50.50
C ARG A 62 30.76 45.17 51.94
N GLN A 63 30.30 43.99 52.37
CA GLN A 63 29.75 43.80 53.71
C GLN A 63 30.76 43.35 54.77
N ARG A 64 31.92 42.81 54.39
CA ARG A 64 32.98 42.46 55.35
C ARG A 64 33.97 43.61 55.65
N LYS A 65 33.84 44.77 54.98
CA LYS A 65 34.64 45.98 55.21
C LYS A 65 33.97 47.05 56.09
N ALA A 66 32.73 46.86 56.54
CA ALA A 66 32.03 47.85 57.36
C ALA A 66 32.32 47.74 58.88
N GLY A 67 33.05 46.71 59.34
CA GLY A 67 33.24 46.41 60.76
C GLY A 67 34.62 46.72 61.36
N LEU A 68 35.60 47.17 60.57
CA LEU A 68 37.00 47.22 61.04
C LEU A 68 37.73 48.56 60.83
N TRP A 69 36.99 49.67 60.77
CA TRP A 69 37.56 51.02 60.84
C TRP A 69 36.64 51.96 61.62
N GLN A 70 36.48 51.71 62.92
CA GLN A 70 36.18 52.77 63.89
C GLN A 70 37.49 53.13 64.59
N GLY A 71 38.21 54.08 64.01
CA GLY A 71 39.43 54.63 64.59
C GLY A 71 39.11 55.50 65.79
N THR A 72 39.41 55.01 66.98
CA THR A 72 39.65 55.85 68.16
C THR A 72 40.94 56.63 67.91
N GLY A 73 40.84 57.95 67.88
CA GLY A 73 41.99 58.85 67.82
C GLY A 73 42.78 58.79 69.12
N VAL A 74 43.80 57.95 69.17
CA VAL A 74 44.88 58.01 70.15
C VAL A 74 46.18 58.02 69.36
N ALA A 75 46.87 59.16 69.34
CA ALA A 75 48.21 59.27 68.78
C ALA A 75 49.20 58.54 69.71
N MET A 76 49.27 57.22 69.57
CA MET A 76 50.36 56.42 70.12
C MET A 76 51.54 56.55 69.15
N ALA A 77 52.66 57.11 69.63
CA ALA A 77 53.93 57.09 68.91
C ALA A 77 54.46 55.64 68.86
N LEU A 78 53.91 54.84 67.95
CA LEU A 78 54.44 53.51 67.62
C LEU A 78 55.80 53.67 66.95
N SER A 79 56.74 52.78 67.28
CA SER A 79 58.03 52.77 66.60
C SER A 79 57.85 52.44 65.12
N ASP A 80 58.63 53.05 64.23
CA ASP A 80 58.57 52.81 62.78
C ASP A 80 58.69 51.30 62.43
N VAL A 81 59.36 50.54 63.30
CA VAL A 81 59.49 49.08 63.23
C VAL A 81 58.16 48.34 63.44
N ASP A 82 57.27 48.83 64.30
CA ASP A 82 55.96 48.20 64.57
C ASP A 82 54.93 48.54 63.48
N VAL A 83 55.03 49.74 62.90
CA VAL A 83 54.24 50.14 61.72
C VAL A 83 54.62 49.24 60.53
N GLN A 84 55.92 49.00 60.29
CA GLN A 84 56.37 48.09 59.23
C GLN A 84 55.90 46.64 59.45
N LYS A 85 55.84 46.15 60.69
CA LYS A 85 55.30 44.81 61.01
C LYS A 85 53.81 44.71 60.72
N GLN A 86 53.02 45.73 61.07
CA GLN A 86 51.59 45.77 60.76
C GLN A 86 51.34 45.83 59.24
N ILE A 87 52.12 46.61 58.49
CA ILE A 87 52.03 46.64 57.02
C ILE A 87 52.33 45.26 56.42
N LYS A 88 53.38 44.58 56.88
CA LYS A 88 53.70 43.21 56.43
C LYS A 88 52.60 42.20 56.75
N HIS A 89 52.00 42.29 57.94
CA HIS A 89 50.86 41.45 58.31
C HIS A 89 49.63 41.74 57.43
N MET A 90 49.36 43.01 57.13
CA MET A 90 48.29 43.39 56.21
C MET A 90 48.56 42.89 54.78
N MET A 91 49.81 42.95 54.30
CA MET A 91 50.18 42.41 53.00
C MET A 91 49.98 40.89 52.94
N ALA A 92 50.44 40.16 53.94
CA ALA A 92 50.25 38.71 54.02
C ALA A 92 48.77 38.30 54.07
N PHE A 93 47.94 39.06 54.78
CA PHE A 93 46.49 38.84 54.80
C PHE A 93 45.86 39.08 53.43
N ILE A 94 46.27 40.15 52.71
CA ILE A 94 45.77 40.43 51.36
C ILE A 94 46.20 39.34 50.38
N GLU A 95 47.44 38.85 50.47
CA GLU A 95 47.93 37.75 49.65
C GLU A 95 47.19 36.44 49.94
N GLN A 96 46.95 36.12 51.21
CA GLN A 96 46.17 34.93 51.58
C GLN A 96 44.72 35.05 51.10
N GLU A 97 44.06 36.19 51.30
CA GLU A 97 42.68 36.40 50.83
C GLU A 97 42.58 36.36 49.30
N ALA A 98 43.61 36.82 48.58
CA ALA A 98 43.68 36.71 47.12
C ALA A 98 43.86 35.26 46.67
N ASN A 99 44.74 34.50 47.34
CA ASN A 99 44.99 33.08 47.02
C ASN A 99 43.78 32.21 47.32
N GLU A 100 43.12 32.39 48.47
CA GLU A 100 41.88 31.66 48.82
C GLU A 100 40.76 31.94 47.80
N LYS A 101 40.67 33.17 47.30
CA LYS A 101 39.71 33.53 46.25
C LYS A 101 40.07 32.96 44.89
N ALA A 102 41.36 32.86 44.56
CA ALA A 102 41.81 32.21 43.34
C ALA A 102 41.48 30.70 43.38
N GLU A 103 41.78 30.03 44.50
CA GLU A 103 41.45 28.61 44.71
C GLU A 103 39.93 28.36 44.67
N GLU A 104 39.12 29.25 45.26
CA GLU A 104 37.66 29.15 45.19
C GLU A 104 37.14 29.28 43.75
N ILE A 105 37.73 30.16 42.94
CA ILE A 105 37.36 30.32 41.52
C ILE A 105 37.76 29.08 40.72
N ASP A 106 38.96 28.55 40.95
CA ASP A 106 39.45 27.36 40.23
C ASP A 106 38.61 26.12 40.56
N ALA A 107 38.28 25.91 41.84
CA ALA A 107 37.39 24.83 42.27
C ALA A 107 36.01 24.94 41.62
N LYS A 108 35.42 26.15 41.58
CA LYS A 108 34.13 26.38 40.91
C LYS A 108 34.21 26.17 39.40
N ALA A 109 35.28 26.62 38.76
CA ALA A 109 35.48 26.44 37.33
C ALA A 109 35.56 24.95 36.95
N GLU A 110 36.22 24.13 37.78
CA GLU A 110 36.32 22.69 37.58
C GLU A 110 34.98 21.98 37.81
N GLU A 111 34.22 22.38 38.83
CA GLU A 111 32.86 21.88 39.07
C GLU A 111 31.93 22.20 37.87
N GLU A 112 31.92 23.46 37.42
CA GLU A 112 31.12 23.89 36.27
C GLU A 112 31.51 23.17 34.98
N PHE A 113 32.82 22.99 34.73
CA PHE A 113 33.31 22.25 33.57
C PHE A 113 32.81 20.79 33.58
N ASN A 114 32.88 20.13 34.73
CA ASN A 114 32.44 18.74 34.86
C ASN A 114 30.91 18.60 34.68
N ILE A 115 30.14 19.53 35.23
CA ILE A 115 28.68 19.58 35.05
C ILE A 115 28.33 19.76 33.58
N GLU A 116 28.94 20.75 32.90
CA GLU A 116 28.61 21.08 31.52
C GLU A 116 29.07 20.00 30.54
N LYS A 117 30.26 19.43 30.74
CA LYS A 117 30.73 18.25 30.01
C LYS A 117 29.77 17.09 30.18
N GLY A 118 29.33 16.81 31.42
CA GLY A 118 28.32 15.79 31.71
C GLY A 118 27.03 16.04 30.94
N ARG A 119 26.51 17.26 31.00
CA ARG A 119 25.28 17.68 30.30
C ARG A 119 25.37 17.47 28.79
N LEU A 120 26.47 17.88 28.16
CA LEU A 120 26.70 17.71 26.72
C LEU A 120 26.76 16.23 26.32
N VAL A 121 27.51 15.42 27.07
CA VAL A 121 27.63 13.97 26.80
C VAL A 121 26.28 13.28 26.95
N GLN A 122 25.51 13.56 28.02
CA GLN A 122 24.19 12.96 28.20
C GLN A 122 23.21 13.37 27.11
N THR A 123 23.22 14.66 26.73
CA THR A 123 22.36 15.15 25.63
C THR A 123 22.64 14.41 24.32
N GLN A 124 23.91 14.19 23.99
CA GLN A 124 24.27 13.45 22.78
C GLN A 124 23.97 11.96 22.89
N ARG A 125 24.18 11.34 24.05
CA ARG A 125 23.79 9.94 24.30
C ARG A 125 22.30 9.71 24.08
N LEU A 126 21.45 10.60 24.59
CA LEU A 126 20.01 10.52 24.38
C LEU A 126 19.64 10.60 22.90
N LYS A 127 20.24 11.52 22.15
CA LYS A 127 20.04 11.62 20.69
C LYS A 127 20.45 10.34 19.95
N ILE A 128 21.58 9.76 20.34
CA ILE A 128 22.08 8.50 19.77
C ILE A 128 21.11 7.35 20.08
N MET A 129 20.65 7.24 21.33
CA MET A 129 19.68 6.22 21.73
C MET A 129 18.39 6.33 20.92
N GLU A 130 17.81 7.53 20.82
CA GLU A 130 16.58 7.77 20.04
C GLU A 130 16.74 7.40 18.57
N TYR A 131 17.90 7.70 17.98
CA TYR A 131 18.21 7.36 16.61
C TYR A 131 18.25 5.84 16.38
N TYR A 132 18.92 5.11 17.28
CA TYR A 132 18.99 3.65 17.18
C TYR A 132 17.65 2.98 17.47
N GLU A 133 16.86 3.49 18.41
CA GLU A 133 15.51 2.98 18.67
C GLU A 133 14.60 3.12 17.44
N LYS A 134 14.65 4.26 16.74
CA LYS A 134 13.92 4.46 15.49
C LYS A 134 14.38 3.49 14.40
N LYS A 135 15.70 3.29 14.25
CA LYS A 135 16.27 2.35 13.29
C LYS A 135 15.88 0.90 13.59
N GLU A 136 15.90 0.50 14.85
CA GLU A 136 15.51 -0.84 15.29
C GLU A 136 14.05 -1.11 14.97
N LYS A 137 13.15 -0.18 15.32
CA LYS A 137 11.72 -0.26 14.99
C LYS A 137 11.49 -0.35 13.47
N GLN A 138 12.22 0.43 12.67
CA GLN A 138 12.14 0.37 11.21
C GLN A 138 12.57 -0.99 10.67
N ILE A 139 13.68 -1.54 11.16
CA ILE A 139 14.18 -2.86 10.73
C ILE A 139 13.19 -3.96 11.13
N GLU A 140 12.62 -3.90 12.33
CA GLU A 140 11.63 -4.88 12.78
C GLU A 140 10.37 -4.85 11.89
N GLN A 141 9.88 -3.64 11.55
CA GLN A 141 8.77 -3.47 10.62
C GLN A 141 9.11 -4.00 9.23
N GLN A 142 10.28 -3.68 8.69
CA GLN A 142 10.74 -4.19 7.40
C GLN A 142 10.84 -5.71 7.38
N LYS A 143 11.36 -6.33 8.45
CA LYS A 143 11.38 -7.80 8.59
C LYS A 143 9.98 -8.39 8.57
N LYS A 144 9.01 -7.78 9.27
CA LYS A 144 7.60 -8.23 9.26
C LYS A 144 6.99 -8.11 7.86
N ILE A 145 7.25 -7.01 7.15
CA ILE A 145 6.81 -6.82 5.76
C ILE A 145 7.44 -7.89 4.86
N GLN A 146 8.75 -8.08 4.92
CA GLN A 146 9.45 -9.08 4.11
C GLN A 146 8.90 -10.48 4.35
N MET A 147 8.75 -10.90 5.61
CA MET A 147 8.15 -12.19 5.94
C MET A 147 6.72 -12.35 5.39
N SER A 148 5.90 -11.30 5.49
CA SER A 148 4.55 -11.29 4.94
C SER A 148 4.55 -11.40 3.41
N THR A 149 5.41 -10.64 2.73
CA THR A 149 5.54 -10.68 1.26
C THR A 149 5.99 -12.05 0.77
N MET A 150 6.96 -12.68 1.44
CA MET A 150 7.44 -14.02 1.10
C MET A 150 6.35 -15.07 1.32
N ARG A 151 5.59 -14.99 2.42
CA ARG A 151 4.45 -15.87 2.68
C ARG A 151 3.37 -15.71 1.61
N ASN A 152 3.05 -14.48 1.21
CA ASN A 152 2.08 -14.22 0.16
C ASN A 152 2.57 -14.74 -1.19
N GLN A 153 3.84 -14.55 -1.52
CA GLN A 153 4.44 -15.07 -2.75
C GLN A 153 4.35 -16.60 -2.81
N ALA A 154 4.69 -17.29 -1.71
CA ALA A 154 4.53 -18.74 -1.60
C ALA A 154 3.07 -19.18 -1.80
N ARG A 155 2.11 -18.47 -1.18
CA ARG A 155 0.68 -18.72 -1.36
C ARG A 155 0.24 -18.56 -2.82
N LEU A 156 0.66 -17.48 -3.49
CA LEU A 156 0.33 -17.22 -4.89
C LEU A 156 0.94 -18.27 -5.83
N LYS A 157 2.16 -18.74 -5.55
CA LYS A 157 2.77 -19.84 -6.31
C LYS A 157 1.91 -21.11 -6.27
N VAL A 158 1.41 -21.49 -5.09
CA VAL A 158 0.51 -22.65 -4.95
C VAL A 158 -0.81 -22.43 -5.69
N LEU A 159 -1.39 -21.23 -5.62
CA LEU A 159 -2.64 -20.92 -6.33
C LEU A 159 -2.46 -20.96 -7.86
N ARG A 160 -1.34 -20.47 -8.38
CA ARG A 160 -1.00 -20.57 -9.82
C ARG A 160 -0.86 -22.02 -10.24
N ALA A 161 -0.04 -22.80 -9.55
CA ALA A 161 0.14 -24.21 -9.86
C ALA A 161 -1.19 -25.00 -9.85
N ARG A 162 -2.11 -24.68 -8.92
CA ARG A 162 -3.46 -25.27 -8.92
C ARG A 162 -4.28 -24.87 -10.14
N ASN A 163 -4.21 -23.62 -10.56
CA ASN A 163 -4.91 -23.14 -11.75
C ASN A 163 -4.32 -23.74 -13.04
N ASP A 164 -3.01 -23.94 -13.07
CA ASP A 164 -2.31 -24.55 -14.20
C ASP A 164 -2.78 -26.01 -14.38
N LEU A 165 -2.85 -26.80 -13.30
CA LEU A 165 -3.42 -28.15 -13.31
C LEU A 165 -4.87 -28.21 -13.80
N ILE A 166 -5.69 -27.23 -13.39
CA ILE A 166 -7.09 -27.10 -13.83
C ILE A 166 -7.16 -26.78 -15.33
N SER A 167 -6.23 -25.96 -15.83
CA SER A 167 -6.14 -25.57 -17.24
C SER A 167 -5.67 -26.74 -18.11
N GLU A 168 -4.70 -27.52 -17.63
CA GLU A 168 -4.26 -28.77 -18.26
C GLU A 168 -5.42 -29.77 -18.39
N LEU A 169 -6.20 -29.97 -17.31
CA LEU A 169 -7.39 -30.84 -17.34
C LEU A 169 -8.40 -30.38 -18.41
N LEU A 170 -8.66 -29.07 -18.51
CA LEU A 170 -9.56 -28.53 -19.52
C LEU A 170 -9.03 -28.76 -20.93
N ASN A 171 -7.72 -28.65 -21.14
CA ASN A 171 -7.09 -28.95 -22.43
C ASN A 171 -7.21 -30.44 -22.78
N ASP A 172 -7.00 -31.34 -21.81
CA ASP A 172 -7.20 -32.79 -22.00
C ASP A 172 -8.66 -33.14 -22.33
N ALA A 173 -9.62 -32.43 -21.72
CA ALA A 173 -11.03 -32.56 -22.05
C ALA A 173 -11.32 -32.08 -23.49
N LYS A 174 -10.71 -30.98 -23.95
CA LYS A 174 -10.80 -30.51 -25.34
C LYS A 174 -10.23 -31.54 -26.32
N LEU A 175 -9.08 -32.14 -26.01
CA LEU A 175 -8.49 -33.23 -26.80
C LEU A 175 -9.36 -34.49 -26.80
N SER A 176 -10.09 -34.75 -25.72
CA SER A 176 -11.03 -35.87 -25.68
C SER A 176 -12.27 -35.60 -26.54
N LEU A 177 -12.74 -34.35 -26.61
CA LEU A 177 -13.83 -33.94 -27.50
C LEU A 177 -13.44 -34.10 -28.98
N SER A 178 -12.20 -33.76 -29.35
CA SER A 178 -11.76 -33.92 -30.75
C SER A 178 -11.73 -35.39 -31.19
N ARG A 179 -11.50 -36.34 -30.28
CA ARG A 179 -11.64 -37.78 -30.56
C ARG A 179 -13.08 -38.17 -30.88
N ILE A 180 -14.06 -37.62 -30.17
CA ILE A 180 -15.50 -37.87 -30.43
C ILE A 180 -15.91 -37.31 -31.80
N VAL A 181 -15.33 -36.17 -32.19
CA VAL A 181 -15.58 -35.55 -33.50
C VAL A 181 -15.01 -36.38 -34.65
N ALA A 182 -13.95 -37.15 -34.40
CA ALA A 182 -13.41 -38.07 -35.41
C ALA A 182 -14.38 -39.21 -35.76
N ASP A 183 -15.24 -39.63 -34.81
CA ASP A 183 -16.27 -40.65 -35.03
C ASP A 183 -17.54 -40.05 -35.65
N GLN A 184 -17.64 -40.13 -36.98
CA GLN A 184 -18.66 -39.46 -37.77
C GLN A 184 -20.10 -39.84 -37.39
N GLU A 185 -20.39 -41.11 -37.05
CA GLU A 185 -21.75 -41.54 -36.68
C GLU A 185 -22.21 -40.93 -35.36
N VAL A 186 -21.34 -40.95 -34.35
CA VAL A 186 -21.60 -40.37 -33.03
C VAL A 186 -21.72 -38.85 -33.15
N TYR A 187 -20.83 -38.25 -33.93
CA TYR A 187 -20.83 -36.81 -34.16
C TYR A 187 -22.07 -36.33 -34.91
N GLN A 188 -22.53 -37.06 -35.94
CA GLN A 188 -23.78 -36.75 -36.65
C GLN A 188 -24.98 -36.75 -35.71
N ALA A 189 -25.13 -37.80 -34.88
CA ALA A 189 -26.23 -37.89 -33.91
C ALA A 189 -26.19 -36.76 -32.87
N LEU A 190 -25.00 -36.28 -32.53
CA LEU A 190 -24.79 -35.14 -31.64
C LEU A 190 -25.14 -33.81 -32.32
N LEU A 191 -24.72 -33.60 -33.57
CA LEU A 191 -25.05 -32.42 -34.38
C LEU A 191 -26.56 -32.28 -34.59
N ASP A 192 -27.26 -33.37 -34.89
CA ASP A 192 -28.73 -33.40 -35.04
C ASP A 192 -29.41 -32.77 -33.79
N LYS A 193 -28.92 -33.12 -32.59
CA LYS A 193 -29.42 -32.57 -31.32
C LYS A 193 -28.97 -31.13 -31.04
N LEU A 194 -27.73 -30.78 -31.39
CA LEU A 194 -27.21 -29.42 -31.17
C LEU A 194 -27.94 -28.39 -32.03
N VAL A 195 -28.24 -28.72 -33.29
CA VAL A 195 -29.01 -27.88 -34.20
C VAL A 195 -30.43 -27.69 -33.65
N LEU A 196 -31.12 -28.79 -33.30
CA LEU A 196 -32.45 -28.72 -32.72
C LEU A 196 -32.49 -27.85 -31.45
N GLN A 197 -31.52 -28.02 -30.55
CA GLN A 197 -31.42 -27.22 -29.33
C GLN A 197 -31.22 -25.72 -29.63
N GLY A 198 -30.41 -25.39 -30.64
CA GLY A 198 -30.20 -24.00 -31.07
C GLY A 198 -31.48 -23.36 -31.60
N LEU A 199 -32.22 -24.08 -32.46
CA LEU A 199 -33.51 -23.63 -33.01
C LEU A 199 -34.55 -23.40 -31.91
N LEU A 200 -34.69 -24.35 -30.99
CA LEU A 200 -35.61 -24.25 -29.84
C LEU A 200 -35.24 -23.13 -28.86
N ARG A 201 -33.98 -22.66 -28.86
CA ARG A 201 -33.55 -21.55 -27.99
C ARG A 201 -33.80 -20.18 -28.60
N LEU A 202 -33.71 -20.05 -29.93
CA LEU A 202 -33.97 -18.78 -30.64
C LEU A 202 -35.46 -18.52 -30.87
N LEU A 203 -36.23 -19.54 -31.27
CA LEU A 203 -37.68 -19.45 -31.55
C LEU A 203 -38.06 -18.35 -32.57
N GLU A 204 -37.20 -18.10 -33.56
CA GLU A 204 -37.42 -17.13 -34.63
C GLU A 204 -37.84 -17.80 -35.95
N PRO A 205 -38.54 -17.09 -36.86
CA PRO A 205 -39.02 -17.67 -38.12
C PRO A 205 -37.90 -17.92 -39.15
N VAL A 206 -36.87 -17.06 -39.19
CA VAL A 206 -35.74 -17.18 -40.10
C VAL A 206 -34.46 -17.31 -39.28
N VAL A 207 -33.69 -18.34 -39.55
CA VAL A 207 -32.49 -18.69 -38.78
C VAL A 207 -31.32 -18.98 -39.71
N ILE A 208 -30.15 -18.45 -39.36
CA ILE A 208 -28.90 -18.63 -40.11
C ILE A 208 -27.96 -19.50 -39.26
N ILE A 209 -27.46 -20.60 -39.82
CA ILE A 209 -26.51 -21.50 -39.13
C ILE A 209 -25.12 -21.34 -39.72
N ARG A 210 -24.14 -21.10 -38.84
CA ARG A 210 -22.71 -21.12 -39.15
C ARG A 210 -22.07 -22.39 -38.60
N CYS A 211 -21.28 -23.03 -39.44
CA CYS A 211 -20.57 -24.25 -39.11
C CYS A 211 -19.13 -24.19 -39.65
N ARG A 212 -18.32 -25.19 -39.29
CA ARG A 212 -16.99 -25.37 -39.85
C ARG A 212 -17.11 -25.87 -41.31
N PRO A 213 -16.20 -25.49 -42.23
CA PRO A 213 -16.24 -25.94 -43.64
C PRO A 213 -16.35 -27.46 -43.80
N GLN A 214 -15.69 -28.22 -42.93
CA GLN A 214 -15.64 -29.69 -42.97
C GLN A 214 -16.99 -30.33 -42.64
N ASP A 215 -17.79 -29.66 -41.80
CA ASP A 215 -19.04 -30.19 -41.26
C ASP A 215 -20.27 -29.79 -42.08
N LEU A 216 -20.09 -29.02 -43.16
CA LEU A 216 -21.17 -28.47 -44.00
C LEU A 216 -22.17 -29.55 -44.46
N PHE A 217 -21.67 -30.71 -44.89
CA PHE A 217 -22.53 -31.80 -45.36
C PHE A 217 -23.34 -32.43 -44.21
N LEU A 218 -22.68 -32.64 -43.06
CA LEU A 218 -23.30 -33.22 -41.86
C LEU A 218 -24.37 -32.29 -41.28
N VAL A 219 -24.09 -30.98 -41.25
CA VAL A 219 -25.02 -29.96 -40.76
C VAL A 219 -26.22 -29.81 -41.69
N LYS A 220 -26.05 -29.87 -43.02
CA LYS A 220 -27.20 -29.88 -43.95
C LYS A 220 -28.13 -31.07 -43.71
N ALA A 221 -27.57 -32.27 -43.49
CA ALA A 221 -28.35 -33.45 -43.13
C ALA A 221 -29.04 -33.29 -41.76
N ALA A 222 -28.35 -32.71 -40.79
CA ALA A 222 -28.90 -32.44 -39.45
C ALA A 222 -30.06 -31.45 -39.48
N VAL A 223 -29.96 -30.38 -40.27
CA VAL A 223 -31.01 -29.38 -40.45
C VAL A 223 -32.28 -29.99 -41.04
N GLN A 224 -32.15 -30.84 -42.07
CA GLN A 224 -33.30 -31.52 -42.68
C GLN A 224 -34.05 -32.39 -41.67
N LYS A 225 -33.34 -33.04 -40.73
CA LYS A 225 -33.96 -33.83 -39.65
C LYS A 225 -34.51 -32.97 -38.52
N ALA A 226 -33.89 -31.83 -38.23
CA ALA A 226 -34.27 -30.96 -37.12
C ALA A 226 -35.55 -30.16 -37.39
N ILE A 227 -35.82 -29.76 -38.65
CA ILE A 227 -37.04 -29.01 -39.03
C ILE A 227 -38.33 -29.73 -38.62
N PRO A 228 -38.59 -31.01 -38.99
CA PRO A 228 -39.84 -31.66 -38.60
C PRO A 228 -39.96 -31.80 -37.08
N GLN A 229 -38.87 -32.10 -36.38
CA GLN A 229 -38.84 -32.21 -34.91
C GLN A 229 -39.15 -30.87 -34.23
N TYR A 230 -38.58 -29.77 -34.75
CA TYR A 230 -38.85 -28.43 -34.27
C TYR A 230 -40.33 -28.05 -34.45
N THR A 231 -40.92 -28.32 -35.62
CA THR A 231 -42.34 -28.03 -35.89
C THR A 231 -43.27 -28.82 -34.99
N THR A 232 -42.95 -30.08 -34.67
CA THR A 232 -43.73 -30.90 -33.72
C THR A 232 -43.69 -30.32 -32.29
N ILE A 233 -42.54 -29.81 -31.84
CA ILE A 233 -42.36 -29.33 -30.45
C ILE A 233 -42.86 -27.89 -30.28
N SER A 234 -42.55 -27.01 -31.22
CA SER A 234 -42.80 -25.56 -31.11
C SER A 234 -44.10 -25.11 -31.76
N HIS A 235 -44.69 -25.94 -32.62
CA HIS A 235 -45.84 -25.61 -33.47
C HIS A 235 -45.65 -24.37 -34.36
N LYS A 236 -44.39 -23.97 -34.62
CA LYS A 236 -44.03 -22.84 -35.47
C LYS A 236 -43.23 -23.33 -36.67
N HIS A 237 -43.41 -22.67 -37.82
CA HIS A 237 -42.59 -22.90 -38.99
C HIS A 237 -41.26 -22.15 -38.88
N VAL A 238 -40.19 -22.74 -39.41
CA VAL A 238 -38.83 -22.17 -39.38
C VAL A 238 -38.18 -22.36 -40.75
N GLU A 239 -37.60 -21.29 -41.27
CA GLU A 239 -36.73 -21.30 -42.45
C GLU A 239 -35.27 -21.27 -41.99
N VAL A 240 -34.55 -22.35 -42.25
CA VAL A 240 -33.14 -22.48 -41.87
C VAL A 240 -32.25 -22.30 -43.09
N GLN A 241 -31.35 -21.33 -43.04
CA GLN A 241 -30.33 -21.09 -44.06
C GLN A 241 -28.95 -21.41 -43.50
N VAL A 242 -28.13 -22.14 -44.24
CA VAL A 242 -26.74 -22.42 -43.85
C VAL A 242 -25.84 -21.39 -44.53
N ASP A 243 -25.13 -20.61 -43.73
CA ASP A 243 -24.23 -19.56 -44.19
C ASP A 243 -23.01 -20.20 -44.88
N GLN A 244 -22.74 -19.79 -46.12
CA GLN A 244 -21.59 -20.27 -46.89
C GLN A 244 -20.45 -19.25 -46.91
N GLU A 245 -20.75 -17.97 -46.63
CA GLU A 245 -19.81 -16.85 -46.71
C GLU A 245 -19.05 -16.67 -45.40
N VAL A 246 -19.75 -16.75 -44.26
CA VAL A 246 -19.14 -16.60 -42.93
C VAL A 246 -19.17 -17.94 -42.20
N GLN A 247 -18.00 -18.56 -42.10
CA GLN A 247 -17.82 -19.88 -41.49
C GLN A 247 -17.05 -19.79 -40.16
N LEU A 248 -17.16 -20.85 -39.36
CA LEU A 248 -16.37 -20.97 -38.13
C LEU A 248 -14.89 -21.22 -38.47
N ALA A 249 -14.01 -20.84 -37.53
CA ALA A 249 -12.58 -21.08 -37.65
C ALA A 249 -12.29 -22.57 -37.91
N THR A 250 -11.31 -22.84 -38.78
CA THR A 250 -10.90 -24.21 -39.11
C THR A 250 -10.35 -24.96 -37.92
N ASP A 251 -9.91 -24.27 -36.87
CA ASP A 251 -9.28 -24.88 -35.70
C ASP A 251 -10.29 -25.22 -34.60
N ALA A 252 -11.56 -24.83 -34.78
CA ALA A 252 -12.62 -25.14 -33.83
C ALA A 252 -12.87 -26.66 -33.77
N ALA A 253 -13.06 -27.20 -32.56
CA ALA A 253 -13.35 -28.61 -32.36
C ALA A 253 -14.64 -29.06 -33.06
N GLY A 254 -15.61 -28.14 -33.24
CA GLY A 254 -16.82 -28.36 -34.02
C GLY A 254 -18.09 -27.84 -33.34
N GLY A 255 -19.24 -28.20 -33.92
CA GLY A 255 -20.56 -27.76 -33.50
C GLY A 255 -21.09 -26.62 -34.37
N VAL A 256 -22.12 -25.93 -33.88
CA VAL A 256 -22.85 -24.94 -34.68
C VAL A 256 -23.08 -23.65 -33.90
N GLU A 257 -23.01 -22.53 -34.61
CA GLU A 257 -23.48 -21.24 -34.12
C GLU A 257 -24.75 -20.87 -34.88
N VAL A 258 -25.78 -20.50 -34.13
CA VAL A 258 -27.10 -20.22 -34.69
C VAL A 258 -27.40 -18.75 -34.50
N TYR A 259 -27.79 -18.08 -35.58
CA TYR A 259 -28.04 -16.65 -35.65
C TYR A 259 -29.50 -16.39 -36.05
N SER A 260 -30.04 -15.30 -35.51
CA SER A 260 -31.25 -14.67 -36.01
C SER A 260 -31.08 -14.23 -37.47
N GLY A 261 -32.19 -14.12 -38.23
CA GLY A 261 -32.18 -13.53 -39.58
C GLY A 261 -31.55 -12.13 -39.63
N ASP A 262 -31.73 -11.33 -38.56
CA ASP A 262 -31.14 -10.00 -38.42
C ASP A 262 -29.69 -10.03 -37.90
N GLN A 263 -29.14 -11.21 -37.62
CA GLN A 263 -27.82 -11.46 -37.02
C GLN A 263 -27.59 -10.79 -35.64
N ARG A 264 -28.64 -10.26 -34.99
CA ARG A 264 -28.54 -9.59 -33.68
C ARG A 264 -28.41 -10.57 -32.52
N ILE A 265 -29.15 -11.68 -32.58
CA ILE A 265 -29.15 -12.72 -31.54
C ILE A 265 -28.31 -13.88 -32.03
N LYS A 266 -27.35 -14.30 -31.19
CA LYS A 266 -26.44 -15.42 -31.44
C LYS A 266 -26.59 -16.46 -30.33
N VAL A 267 -26.74 -17.71 -30.71
CA VAL A 267 -26.64 -18.88 -29.82
C VAL A 267 -25.41 -19.68 -30.22
N SER A 268 -24.34 -19.56 -29.43
CA SER A 268 -23.12 -20.35 -29.61
C SER A 268 -23.31 -21.75 -29.02
N ASN A 269 -23.52 -22.75 -29.87
CA ASN A 269 -23.65 -24.15 -29.45
C ASN A 269 -22.47 -25.00 -29.98
N THR A 270 -21.27 -24.41 -29.98
CA THR A 270 -20.02 -25.11 -30.27
C THR A 270 -19.63 -26.02 -29.10
N LEU A 271 -18.88 -27.08 -29.38
CA LEU A 271 -18.44 -28.01 -28.34
C LEU A 271 -17.57 -27.32 -27.27
N GLU A 272 -16.74 -26.37 -27.70
CA GLU A 272 -15.89 -25.58 -26.81
C GLU A 272 -16.72 -24.69 -25.88
N SER A 273 -17.69 -23.93 -26.43
CA SER A 273 -18.56 -23.07 -25.61
C SER A 273 -19.34 -23.90 -24.57
N ARG A 274 -19.80 -25.09 -24.95
CA ARG A 274 -20.49 -25.99 -24.02
C ARG A 274 -19.57 -26.52 -22.94
N LEU A 275 -18.34 -26.92 -23.30
CA LEU A 275 -17.36 -27.39 -22.33
C LEU A 275 -17.03 -26.29 -21.33
N ASP A 276 -16.80 -25.07 -21.79
CA ASP A 276 -16.47 -23.92 -20.93
C ASP A 276 -17.63 -23.58 -19.98
N LEU A 277 -18.88 -23.60 -20.46
CA LEU A 277 -20.07 -23.39 -19.62
C LEU A 277 -20.22 -24.49 -18.55
N LEU A 278 -20.08 -25.76 -18.93
CA LEU A 278 -20.15 -26.88 -18.00
C LEU A 278 -19.00 -26.83 -16.99
N PHE A 279 -17.81 -26.49 -17.43
CA PHE A 279 -16.63 -26.38 -16.59
C PHE A 279 -16.80 -25.32 -15.51
N GLN A 280 -17.35 -24.15 -15.85
CA GLN A 280 -17.66 -23.11 -14.87
C GLN A 280 -18.68 -23.57 -13.83
N GLN A 281 -19.73 -24.27 -14.25
CA GLN A 281 -20.76 -24.79 -13.35
C GLN A 281 -20.24 -25.93 -12.45
N LYS A 282 -19.39 -26.80 -13.01
CA LYS A 282 -18.84 -27.97 -12.33
C LYS A 282 -17.52 -27.71 -11.60
N MET A 283 -16.98 -26.49 -11.68
CA MET A 283 -15.75 -26.09 -11.01
C MET A 283 -15.73 -26.43 -9.50
N PRO A 284 -16.82 -26.24 -8.72
CA PRO A 284 -16.82 -26.60 -7.30
C PRO A 284 -16.65 -28.11 -7.06
N GLU A 285 -17.27 -28.94 -7.91
CA GLU A 285 -17.18 -30.41 -7.86
C GLU A 285 -15.77 -30.87 -8.27
N ILE A 286 -15.23 -30.32 -9.37
CA ILE A 286 -13.87 -30.59 -9.87
C ILE A 286 -12.84 -30.25 -8.79
N ARG A 287 -12.95 -29.07 -8.16
CA ARG A 287 -12.06 -28.66 -7.07
C ARG A 287 -12.10 -29.65 -5.91
N LYS A 288 -13.30 -30.10 -5.52
CA LYS A 288 -13.48 -31.06 -4.42
C LYS A 288 -12.87 -32.41 -4.75
N ALA A 289 -13.00 -32.87 -5.99
CA ALA A 289 -12.45 -34.14 -6.45
C ALA A 289 -10.91 -34.11 -6.52
N LEU A 290 -10.31 -33.03 -7.05
CA LEU A 290 -8.86 -32.92 -7.23
C LEU A 290 -8.11 -32.59 -5.94
N PHE A 291 -8.63 -31.65 -5.14
CA PHE A 291 -7.91 -31.10 -3.98
C PHE A 291 -8.55 -31.45 -2.63
N GLY A 292 -9.60 -32.26 -2.64
CA GLY A 292 -10.34 -32.65 -1.44
C GLY A 292 -11.36 -31.60 -0.97
N ALA A 293 -12.20 -32.02 -0.04
CA ALA A 293 -13.18 -31.15 0.60
C ALA A 293 -12.52 -30.21 1.62
N ASN A 294 -13.11 -29.04 1.81
CA ASN A 294 -12.67 -28.11 2.85
C ASN A 294 -13.14 -28.61 4.23
N ALA A 295 -12.19 -28.99 5.10
CA ALA A 295 -12.48 -29.47 6.46
C ALA A 295 -13.26 -28.46 7.33
N ASN A 296 -13.14 -27.16 7.04
CA ASN A 296 -13.81 -26.11 7.81
C ASN A 296 -15.25 -25.82 7.34
N ARG A 297 -15.70 -26.39 6.22
CA ARG A 297 -17.07 -26.18 5.71
C ARG A 297 -18.04 -27.12 6.43
N LYS A 298 -18.85 -26.56 7.34
CA LYS A 298 -19.81 -27.33 8.16
C LYS A 298 -21.21 -27.47 7.54
N TYR A 299 -21.62 -26.53 6.69
CA TYR A 299 -22.96 -26.49 6.11
C TYR A 299 -22.92 -26.59 4.59
N PHE A 300 -24.02 -27.15 4.05
CA PHE A 300 -24.25 -27.67 2.70
C PHE A 300 -23.02 -27.72 1.81
N VAL A 301 -22.48 -28.94 1.69
CA VAL A 301 -21.72 -29.44 0.54
C VAL A 301 -22.59 -29.40 -0.69
#